data_AF-A5HHE5-F1
#
_entry.id   AF-A5HHE5-F1
#
_cell.length_a   1.000
_cell.length_b   1.000
_cell.length_c   1.000
_cell.angle_alpha   90.00
_cell.angle_beta   90.00
_cell.angle_gamma   90.00
#
_symmetry.space_group_name_H-M   'P 1'
#
loop_
_entity.id
_entity.type
_entity.pdbx_description
1 polymer ?
#
loop_
_entity_poly.entity_id
_entity_poly.type
_entity_poly.pdbx_seq_one_letter_code
_entity_poly.pdbx_strand_id
1 'polypeptide(L)' 'ARPSQCSCDQTLVNCQNIRLASVPAGIPTDKQRLWLNNNQITKLEPGVFDSLTAL' A
#
# COMPACT_ATOMS: atom_id res chain seq x y z
N ALA A 1 -9.95 6.02 -0.79
CA ALA A 1 -10.15 5.28 0.48
C ALA A 1 -8.86 5.34 1.29
N ARG A 2 -8.87 5.06 2.60
CA ARG A 2 -7.66 4.99 3.43
C ARG A 2 -7.54 3.59 4.02
N PRO A 3 -6.43 2.85 3.82
CA PRO A 3 -6.25 1.55 4.45
C PRO A 3 -6.24 1.72 5.98
N SER A 4 -7.09 0.96 6.68
CA SER A 4 -7.24 1.07 8.13
C SER A 4 -6.03 0.55 8.92
N GLN A 5 -5.23 -0.31 8.30
CA GLN A 5 -4.06 -0.95 8.91
C GLN A 5 -2.77 -0.15 8.70
N CYS A 6 -2.76 0.85 7.81
CA CYS A 6 -1.57 1.63 7.49
C CYS A 6 -1.68 3.07 7.99
N SER A 7 -0.55 3.65 8.36
CA SER A 7 -0.49 5.09 8.61
C SER A 7 -0.44 5.83 7.27
N CYS A 8 -1.23 6.89 7.12
CA CYS A 8 -1.27 7.66 5.88
C CYS A 8 -1.10 9.14 6.19
N ASP A 9 -0.12 9.75 5.53
CA ASP A 9 0.14 11.19 5.55
C ASP A 9 -0.18 11.81 4.18
N GLN A 10 0.17 13.08 3.97
CA GLN A 10 -0.15 13.80 2.72
C GLN A 10 0.42 13.10 1.47
N THR A 11 1.67 12.62 1.52
CA THR A 11 2.36 12.04 0.36
C THR A 11 2.76 10.57 0.52
N LEU A 12 2.54 9.99 1.70
CA LEU A 12 3.05 8.67 2.05
C LEU A 12 1.94 7.76 2.62
N VAL A 13 1.91 6.53 2.13
CA VAL A 13 1.16 5.41 2.73
C VAL A 13 2.19 4.46 3.34
N ASN A 14 2.22 4.40 4.67
CA ASN A 14 3.16 3.61 5.44
C ASN A 14 2.49 2.34 6.00
N CYS A 15 2.75 1.21 5.33
CA CYS A 15 2.25 -0.12 5.67
C CYS A 15 3.38 -1.09 6.09
N GLN A 16 4.53 -0.59 6.53
CA GLN A 16 5.68 -1.44 6.83
C GLN A 16 5.57 -2.16 8.18
N ASN A 17 6.16 -3.35 8.29
CA ASN A 17 6.27 -4.10 9.55
C ASN A 17 4.92 -4.49 10.22
N ILE A 18 3.80 -4.52 9.49
CA ILE A 18 2.47 -4.85 10.06
C ILE A 18 1.97 -6.25 9.69
N ARG A 19 2.86 -7.11 9.16
CA ARG A 19 2.56 -8.51 8.80
C ARG A 19 1.48 -8.67 7.74
N LEU A 20 1.45 -7.77 6.76
CA LEU A 20 0.54 -7.91 5.60
C LEU A 20 0.86 -9.19 4.83
N ALA A 21 -0.17 -9.98 4.52
CA ALA A 21 -0.07 -11.12 3.61
C ALA A 21 -0.31 -10.72 2.14
N SER A 22 -0.94 -9.56 1.91
CA SER A 22 -1.25 -9.02 0.59
C SER A 22 -1.21 -7.50 0.60
N VAL A 23 -1.21 -6.89 -0.59
CA VAL A 23 -1.31 -5.42 -0.72
C VAL A 23 -2.70 -4.97 -0.24
N PRO A 24 -2.81 -3.98 0.67
CA PRO A 24 -4.09 -3.51 1.18
C PRO A 24 -4.94 -2.89 0.08
N ALA A 25 -6.23 -3.20 0.08
CA ALA A 25 -7.19 -2.48 -0.75
C ALA A 25 -7.36 -1.04 -0.26
N GLY A 26 -7.69 -0.14 -1.18
CA GLY A 26 -8.03 1.24 -0.85
C GLY A 26 -6.83 2.12 -0.52
N ILE A 27 -5.64 1.81 -1.03
CA ILE A 27 -4.51 2.74 -1.09
C ILE A 27 -4.96 3.99 -1.87
N PRO A 28 -4.82 5.20 -1.31
CA PRO A 28 -5.17 6.41 -2.03
C PRO A 28 -4.28 6.58 -3.27
N THR A 29 -4.91 6.87 -4.42
CA THR A 29 -4.26 6.94 -5.73
C THR A 29 -3.50 8.26 -5.96
N ASP A 30 -3.71 9.25 -5.09
CA ASP A 30 -3.08 10.58 -5.08
C ASP A 30 -1.75 10.60 -4.32
N LYS A 31 -1.27 9.45 -3.82
CA LYS A 31 -0.10 9.35 -2.95
C LYS A 31 1.15 9.10 -3.79
N GLN A 32 2.25 9.73 -3.38
CA GLN A 32 3.53 9.68 -4.09
C GLN A 32 4.42 8.51 -3.64
N ARG A 33 4.15 7.96 -2.45
CA ARG A 33 4.99 6.90 -1.86
C ARG A 33 4.12 5.86 -1.15
N LEU A 34 4.47 4.60 -1.36
CA LEU A 34 3.88 3.44 -0.70
C LEU A 34 4.99 2.56 -0.12
N TRP A 35 4.94 2.33 1.19
CA TRP A 35 5.90 1.49 1.90
C TRP A 35 5.24 0.20 2.36
N LEU A 36 5.65 -0.92 1.75
CA LEU A 36 5.17 -2.28 2.04
C LEU A 36 6.28 -3.21 2.57
N ASN A 37 7.44 -2.66 2.91
CA ASN A 37 8.60 -3.44 3.36
C ASN A 37 8.34 -4.20 4.68
N ASN A 38 9.08 -5.29 4.87
CA ASN A 38 9.02 -6.15 6.06
C ASN A 38 7.60 -6.69 6.34
N ASN A 39 6.94 -7.14 5.28
CA ASN A 39 5.66 -7.83 5.35
C ASN A 39 5.81 -9.29 4.87
N GLN A 40 4.70 -10.03 4.89
CA GLN A 40 4.61 -11.44 4.49
C GLN A 40 4.02 -11.59 3.08
N ILE A 41 4.13 -10.54 2.26
CA ILE A 41 3.66 -10.54 0.89
C ILE A 41 4.63 -11.38 0.06
N THR A 42 4.21 -12.58 -0.30
CA THR A 42 5.01 -13.53 -1.10
C THR A 42 4.65 -13.51 -2.58
N LYS A 43 3.48 -12.95 -2.92
CA LYS A 43 2.98 -12.82 -4.29
C LYS A 43 2.29 -11.47 -4.46
N LEU A 44 2.46 -10.91 -5.64
CA LEU A 44 1.73 -9.73 -6.10
C LEU A 44 0.73 -10.20 -7.16
N GLU A 45 -0.55 -9.94 -6.92
CA GLU A 45 -1.56 -10.22 -7.93
C GLU A 45 -1.38 -9.27 -9.12
N PRO A 46 -1.62 -9.75 -10.36
CA PRO A 46 -1.60 -8.88 -11.53
C PRO A 46 -2.52 -7.68 -11.33
N GLY A 47 -2.02 -6.49 -11.65
CA GLY A 47 -2.78 -5.26 -11.59
C GLY A 47 -3.06 -4.69 -10.19
N VAL A 48 -2.46 -5.25 -9.14
CA VAL A 48 -2.66 -4.78 -7.76
C VAL A 48 -2.22 -3.32 -7.54
N PHE A 49 -1.40 -2.77 -8.45
CA PHE A 49 -0.95 -1.38 -8.43
C PHE A 49 -1.52 -0.54 -9.59
N ASP A 50 -2.40 -1.06 -10.44
CA ASP A 50 -2.89 -0.35 -11.64
C ASP A 50 -3.65 0.93 -11.29
N SER A 51 -4.28 0.96 -10.13
CA SER A 51 -4.98 2.14 -9.62
C SER A 51 -4.03 3.24 -9.09
N LEU A 52 -2.75 2.93 -8.88
CA LEU A 52 -1.77 3.83 -8.27
C LEU A 52 -1.07 4.69 -9.31
N THR A 53 -1.85 5.55 -9.98
CA THR A 53 -1.37 6.34 -11.13
C THR A 53 -0.35 7.44 -10.78
N ALA A 54 -0.20 7.78 -9.51
CA ALA A 54 0.72 8.81 -9.02
C ALA A 54 2.01 8.24 -8.40
N LEU A 55 2.19 6.92 -8.47
CA LEU A 55 3.36 6.20 -7.95
C LEU A 55 4.46 6.02 -9.00
#